data_AF-R6YI19-F1
#
_entry.id   AF-R6YI19-F1
#
_cell.length_a   1.000
_cell.length_b   1.000
_cell.length_c   1.000
_cell.angle_alpha   90.00
_cell.angle_beta   90.00
_cell.angle_gamma   90.00
#
_symmetry.space_group_name_H-M   'P 1'
#
loop_
_entity.id
_entity.type
_entity.pdbx_description
1 polymer ?
#
loop_
_entity_poly.entity_id
_entity_poly.type
_entity_poly.pdbx_seq_one_letter_code
_entity_poly.pdbx_strand_id
1 'polypeptide(L)'
;MDKYVAAEEEGAEALPAQAHIYAWQDGALQELHTASADNSITSYTAIHFGKLGRDLSAVVVDGAKADGSMTTQVFTLEDGLLLNSPAGVNSESYQNPFSRPSAAVFTSQDVNGDGLLEIPVASQLPAIPEDVSLDSTSFLVEWVNADTSGNYETALTALMNLGENYWFRLPASLVGKISASNNTAARSVTYTEVVTGEDGSQLLGSPLFTIRVFTRSAWDSRGETSGYEQLAAQGDLVFGIQTLTQDAEHLRAIAQIRSQFHVTLE
;
A
#
# COMPACT_ATOMS: atom_id res chain seq x y z
N MET A 1 11.97 19.37 -5.12
CA MET A 1 10.57 19.09 -4.80
C MET A 1 10.29 19.90 -3.57
N ASP A 2 9.65 21.02 -3.82
CA ASP A 2 9.51 22.10 -2.87
C ASP A 2 8.11 22.00 -2.28
N LYS A 3 7.99 22.30 -1.00
CA LYS A 3 6.70 22.21 -0.30
C LYS A 3 5.89 23.48 -0.51
N TYR A 4 4.58 23.35 -0.39
CA TYR A 4 3.71 24.50 -0.30
C TYR A 4 4.08 25.38 0.91
N VAL A 5 4.16 26.69 0.70
CA VAL A 5 4.35 27.68 1.76
C VAL A 5 3.17 28.64 1.74
N ALA A 6 2.40 28.66 2.83
CA ALA A 6 1.28 29.57 2.97
C ALA A 6 1.75 31.03 3.03
N ALA A 7 0.91 31.95 2.57
CA ALA A 7 1.14 33.38 2.79
C ALA A 7 1.04 33.70 4.28
N GLU A 8 2.12 34.19 4.89
CA GLU A 8 2.15 34.54 6.32
C GLU A 8 1.60 35.95 6.60
N GLU A 9 1.55 36.81 5.58
CA GLU A 9 1.10 38.22 5.69
C GLU A 9 -0.02 38.54 4.70
N GLU A 10 -0.91 39.45 5.10
CA GLU A 10 -2.01 39.93 4.26
C GLU A 10 -1.45 40.66 3.03
N GLY A 11 -1.62 40.05 1.85
CA GLY A 11 -1.08 40.54 0.57
C GLY A 11 0.16 39.79 0.06
N ALA A 12 0.71 38.85 0.82
CA ALA A 12 1.71 37.91 0.32
C ALA A 12 1.07 36.80 -0.53
N GLU A 13 1.76 36.35 -1.58
CA GLU A 13 1.33 35.19 -2.36
C GLU A 13 1.88 33.91 -1.72
N ALA A 14 1.05 32.87 -1.67
CA ALA A 14 1.50 31.55 -1.28
C ALA A 14 2.44 30.98 -2.34
N LEU A 15 3.46 30.23 -1.92
CA LEU A 15 4.35 29.52 -2.84
C LEU A 15 3.79 28.11 -3.08
N PRO A 16 3.35 27.78 -4.31
CA PRO A 16 2.85 26.45 -4.63
C PRO A 16 3.99 25.42 -4.58
N ALA A 17 3.64 24.18 -4.24
CA ALA A 17 4.56 23.06 -4.34
C ALA A 17 4.94 22.81 -5.81
N GLN A 18 6.23 22.58 -6.06
CA GLN A 18 6.76 22.38 -7.40
C GLN A 18 7.82 21.26 -7.44
N ALA A 19 7.83 20.54 -8.56
CA ALA A 19 8.90 19.63 -8.95
C ALA A 19 9.83 20.34 -9.92
N HIS A 20 11.13 20.23 -9.72
CA HIS A 20 12.14 20.89 -10.54
C HIS A 20 13.17 19.86 -11.03
N ILE A 21 13.55 19.94 -12.30
CA ILE A 21 14.70 19.24 -12.86
C ILE A 21 15.80 20.26 -13.11
N TYR A 22 16.97 20.02 -12.53
CA TYR A 22 18.16 20.82 -12.74
C TYR A 22 19.22 20.05 -13.52
N ALA A 23 20.00 20.75 -14.33
CA ALA A 23 21.21 20.22 -14.95
C ALA A 23 22.37 21.19 -14.81
N TRP A 24 23.58 20.65 -14.80
CA TRP A 24 24.79 21.48 -14.84
C TRP A 24 25.11 21.84 -16.29
N GLN A 25 24.94 23.11 -16.67
CA GLN A 25 25.19 23.63 -18.01
C GLN A 25 25.93 24.96 -17.94
N ASP A 26 26.91 25.15 -18.83
CA ASP A 26 27.72 26.37 -18.91
C ASP A 26 28.37 26.81 -17.58
N GLY A 27 28.76 25.83 -16.76
CA GLY A 27 29.44 26.08 -15.48
C GLY A 27 28.52 26.49 -14.33
N ALA A 28 27.20 26.39 -14.48
CA ALA A 28 26.23 26.65 -13.43
C ALA A 28 25.12 25.58 -13.39
N LEU A 29 24.45 25.46 -12.25
CA LEU A 29 23.21 24.71 -12.14
C LEU A 29 22.08 25.53 -12.77
N GLN A 30 21.43 24.98 -13.79
CA GLN A 30 20.30 25.61 -14.47
C GLN A 30 19.04 24.76 -14.30
N GLU A 31 17.92 25.41 -14.06
CA GLU A 31 16.61 24.76 -14.09
C GLU A 31 16.22 24.49 -15.53
N LEU A 32 15.86 23.23 -15.83
CA LEU A 32 15.46 22.81 -17.17
C LEU A 32 13.93 22.72 -17.29
N HIS A 33 13.29 22.10 -16.31
CA HIS A 33 11.87 21.80 -16.34
C HIS A 33 11.26 21.96 -14.95
N THR A 34 9.99 22.35 -14.92
CA THR A 34 9.19 22.44 -13.70
C THR A 34 7.80 21.88 -13.93
N ALA A 35 7.18 21.36 -12.86
CA ALA A 35 5.79 20.93 -12.85
C ALA A 35 5.15 21.22 -11.49
N SER A 36 3.85 21.53 -11.49
CA SER A 36 3.08 21.67 -10.26
C SER A 36 3.12 20.36 -9.45
N ALA A 37 3.30 20.47 -8.14
CA ALA A 37 3.15 19.38 -7.18
C ALA A 37 1.96 19.64 -6.25
N ASP A 38 1.51 18.59 -5.56
CA ASP A 38 0.34 18.62 -4.68
C ASP A 38 0.61 19.48 -3.44
N ASN A 39 -0.12 20.58 -3.32
CA ASN A 39 -0.01 21.55 -2.23
C ASN A 39 -0.47 20.97 -0.88
N SER A 40 -1.21 19.87 -0.88
CA SER A 40 -1.72 19.24 0.35
C SER A 40 -0.68 18.38 1.06
N ILE A 41 0.44 18.04 0.40
CA ILE A 41 1.51 17.23 0.97
C ILE A 41 2.34 18.09 1.93
N THR A 42 2.42 17.66 3.19
CA THR A 42 3.21 18.32 4.24
C THR A 42 4.57 17.69 4.45
N SER A 43 4.74 16.41 4.07
CA SER A 43 6.02 15.70 4.12
C SER A 43 6.14 14.65 3.02
N TYR A 44 7.33 14.53 2.42
CA TYR A 44 7.64 13.47 1.47
C TYR A 44 8.21 12.28 2.24
N THR A 45 7.54 11.13 2.14
CA THR A 45 7.87 9.92 2.91
C THR A 45 8.82 9.00 2.15
N ALA A 46 8.71 8.96 0.82
CA ALA A 46 9.57 8.15 -0.03
C ALA A 46 9.72 8.79 -1.42
N ILE A 47 10.90 8.62 -2.03
CA ILE A 47 11.20 9.06 -3.41
C ILE A 47 11.93 7.92 -4.10
N HIS A 48 11.37 7.44 -5.20
CA HIS A 48 11.92 6.36 -5.99
C HIS A 48 12.19 6.82 -7.42
N PHE A 49 13.38 6.50 -7.93
CA PHE A 49 13.74 6.68 -9.33
C PHE A 49 13.74 5.30 -9.98
N GLY A 50 12.92 5.12 -11.00
CA GLY A 50 12.79 3.80 -11.62
C GLY A 50 11.83 3.78 -12.78
N LYS A 51 11.34 2.58 -13.08
CA LYS A 51 10.40 2.35 -14.17
C LYS A 51 9.05 1.95 -13.59
N LEU A 52 7.97 2.58 -14.05
CA LEU A 52 6.60 2.15 -13.72
C LEU A 52 6.09 1.11 -14.72
N GLY A 53 6.72 1.02 -15.88
CA GLY A 53 6.46 0.05 -16.93
C GLY A 53 7.71 -0.09 -17.81
N ARG A 54 7.76 -1.08 -18.71
CA ARG A 54 8.98 -1.39 -19.49
C ARG A 54 9.61 -0.16 -20.17
N ASP A 55 8.75 0.72 -20.68
CA ASP A 55 9.12 1.90 -21.46
C ASP A 55 8.81 3.23 -20.75
N LEU A 56 8.41 3.20 -19.47
CA LEU A 56 8.05 4.39 -18.70
C LEU A 56 9.02 4.58 -17.53
N SER A 57 9.98 5.50 -17.69
CA SER A 57 10.84 5.95 -16.59
C SER A 57 10.18 7.10 -15.84
N ALA A 58 10.18 7.05 -14.51
CA ALA A 58 9.50 8.01 -13.68
C ALA A 58 10.23 8.25 -12.35
N VAL A 59 9.89 9.37 -11.72
CA VAL A 59 10.15 9.62 -10.31
C VAL A 59 8.83 9.49 -9.55
N VAL A 60 8.75 8.51 -8.66
CA VAL A 60 7.56 8.25 -7.83
C VAL A 60 7.79 8.84 -6.46
N VAL A 61 6.86 9.69 -6.01
CA VAL A 61 6.97 10.42 -4.75
C VAL A 61 5.75 10.15 -3.88
N ASP A 62 5.96 9.47 -2.76
CA ASP A 62 4.93 9.33 -1.72
C ASP A 62 5.00 10.52 -0.77
N GLY A 63 3.84 11.10 -0.46
CA GLY A 63 3.73 12.22 0.46
C GLY A 63 2.57 12.06 1.42
N ALA A 64 2.82 12.38 2.69
CA ALA A 64 1.80 12.45 3.74
C ALA A 64 1.20 13.87 3.83
N LYS A 65 -0.10 13.92 4.11
CA LYS A 65 -0.90 15.11 4.36
C LYS A 65 -1.00 15.38 5.86
N ALA A 66 -1.55 16.53 6.22
CA ALA A 66 -1.68 16.95 7.63
C ALA A 66 -2.57 16.02 8.48
N ASP A 67 -3.56 15.36 7.87
CA ASP A 67 -4.45 14.40 8.53
C ASP A 67 -3.86 12.98 8.64
N GLY A 68 -2.61 12.80 8.21
CA GLY A 68 -1.91 11.52 8.19
C GLY A 68 -2.26 10.63 7.00
N SER A 69 -3.26 10.99 6.17
CA SER A 69 -3.46 10.34 4.88
C SER A 69 -2.23 10.57 3.99
N MET A 70 -2.05 9.74 2.96
CA MET A 70 -0.97 9.93 2.01
C MET A 70 -1.43 9.73 0.58
N THR A 71 -0.60 10.19 -0.34
CA THR A 71 -0.84 10.06 -1.77
C THR A 71 0.48 9.90 -2.52
N THR A 72 0.42 9.37 -3.72
CA THR A 72 1.59 9.22 -4.60
C THR A 72 1.47 10.16 -5.78
N GLN A 73 2.58 10.80 -6.15
CA GLN A 73 2.73 11.57 -7.37
C GLN A 73 3.75 10.90 -8.27
N VAL A 74 3.47 10.91 -9.58
CA VAL A 74 4.33 10.31 -10.60
C VAL A 74 4.82 11.40 -11.53
N PHE A 75 6.14 11.62 -11.57
CA PHE A 75 6.76 12.58 -12.46
C PHE A 75 7.44 11.88 -13.63
N THR A 76 7.04 12.25 -14.84
CA THR A 76 7.62 11.75 -16.11
C THR A 76 8.17 12.91 -16.92
N LEU A 77 9.20 12.65 -17.72
CA LEU A 77 9.74 13.62 -18.67
C LEU A 77 9.41 13.15 -20.09
N GLU A 78 8.45 13.82 -20.71
CA GLU A 78 7.91 13.45 -22.03
C GLU A 78 8.12 14.63 -22.99
N ASP A 79 8.84 14.40 -24.09
CA ASP A 79 9.15 15.42 -25.10
C ASP A 79 9.70 16.76 -24.53
N GLY A 80 10.48 16.67 -23.44
CA GLY A 80 11.05 17.85 -22.77
C GLY A 80 10.05 18.60 -21.87
N LEU A 81 8.93 17.97 -21.51
CA LEU A 81 7.96 18.47 -20.54
C LEU A 81 7.97 17.57 -19.30
N LEU A 82 8.16 18.18 -18.14
CA LEU A 82 7.96 17.50 -16.86
C LEU A 82 6.46 17.46 -16.58
N LEU A 83 5.90 16.28 -16.44
CA LEU A 83 4.49 16.05 -16.16
C LEU A 83 4.33 15.49 -14.75
N ASN A 84 3.22 15.83 -14.10
CA ASN A 84 2.79 15.23 -12.83
C ASN A 84 1.49 14.46 -13.07
N SER A 85 1.55 13.16 -12.85
CA SER A 85 0.43 12.24 -12.97
C SER A 85 -0.04 11.78 -11.58
N PRO A 86 -1.36 11.69 -11.36
CA PRO A 86 -2.45 12.00 -12.29
C PRO A 86 -2.59 13.50 -12.60
N ALA A 87 -3.08 13.82 -13.81
CA ALA A 87 -3.20 15.21 -14.26
C ALA A 87 -4.22 16.03 -13.43
N GLY A 88 -4.04 17.35 -13.45
CA GLY A 88 -4.97 18.28 -12.80
C GLY A 88 -4.68 18.53 -11.31
N VAL A 89 -3.48 18.21 -10.83
CA VAL A 89 -3.03 18.50 -9.46
C VAL A 89 -3.39 19.93 -9.03
N ASN A 90 -3.90 20.08 -7.82
CA ASN A 90 -4.41 21.34 -7.23
C ASN A 90 -5.67 21.94 -7.89
N SER A 91 -6.28 21.31 -8.89
CA SER A 91 -7.59 21.73 -9.40
C SER A 91 -8.74 21.28 -8.49
N GLU A 92 -9.90 21.96 -8.56
CA GLU A 92 -11.08 21.61 -7.76
C GLU A 92 -11.62 20.20 -8.05
N SER A 93 -11.45 19.71 -9.29
CA SER A 93 -11.85 18.37 -9.70
C SER A 93 -10.76 17.32 -9.57
N TYR A 94 -9.61 17.67 -8.96
CA TYR A 94 -8.50 16.75 -8.82
C TYR A 94 -8.88 15.56 -7.94
N GLN A 95 -8.74 14.36 -8.48
CA GLN A 95 -8.92 13.11 -7.74
C GLN A 95 -7.68 12.26 -8.00
N ASN A 96 -6.90 12.02 -6.96
CA ASN A 96 -5.75 11.15 -7.07
C ASN A 96 -6.13 9.71 -6.68
N PRO A 97 -6.22 8.74 -7.62
CA PRO A 97 -6.46 7.32 -7.33
C PRO A 97 -5.46 6.70 -6.33
N PHE A 98 -4.31 7.33 -6.11
CA PHE A 98 -3.30 6.86 -5.15
C PHE A 98 -3.49 7.44 -3.75
N SER A 99 -4.57 8.18 -3.52
CA SER A 99 -4.93 8.65 -2.18
C SER A 99 -5.32 7.48 -1.30
N ARG A 100 -4.77 7.43 -0.09
CA ARG A 100 -5.00 6.36 0.88
C ARG A 100 -5.07 6.93 2.30
N PRO A 101 -5.98 6.42 3.15
CA PRO A 101 -6.22 6.96 4.49
C PRO A 101 -5.02 6.74 5.41
N SER A 102 -5.00 7.43 6.56
CA SER A 102 -3.91 7.34 7.55
C SER A 102 -3.70 5.95 8.14
N ALA A 103 -4.69 5.06 8.05
CA ALA A 103 -4.57 3.66 8.42
C ALA A 103 -3.86 2.78 7.36
N ALA A 104 -3.67 3.29 6.14
CA ALA A 104 -3.14 2.58 4.97
C ALA A 104 -1.87 3.26 4.43
N VAL A 105 -0.88 3.50 5.29
CA VAL A 105 0.37 4.21 4.97
C VAL A 105 1.40 3.35 4.23
N PHE A 106 1.01 2.78 3.10
CA PHE A 106 1.89 1.98 2.23
C PHE A 106 2.75 2.88 1.35
N THR A 107 4.03 2.58 1.13
CA THR A 107 4.90 3.32 0.21
C THR A 107 5.14 2.53 -1.07
N SER A 108 5.30 3.24 -2.17
CA SER A 108 5.64 2.70 -3.49
C SER A 108 6.98 1.96 -3.41
N GLN A 109 7.10 0.83 -4.09
CA GLN A 109 8.30 0.00 -4.12
C GLN A 109 8.20 -1.03 -5.24
N ASP A 110 9.32 -1.67 -5.59
CA ASP A 110 9.32 -2.92 -6.37
C ASP A 110 8.95 -4.07 -5.41
N VAL A 111 7.64 -4.29 -5.23
CA VAL A 111 7.12 -5.22 -4.21
C VAL A 111 7.30 -6.67 -4.66
N ASN A 112 7.38 -6.92 -5.97
CA ASN A 112 7.42 -8.25 -6.54
C ASN A 112 8.84 -8.68 -6.99
N GLY A 113 9.79 -7.75 -7.02
CA GLY A 113 11.20 -7.96 -7.39
C GLY A 113 11.45 -8.06 -8.90
N ASP A 114 10.57 -7.54 -9.76
CA ASP A 114 10.69 -7.61 -11.22
C ASP A 114 11.42 -6.41 -11.85
N GLY A 115 11.80 -5.42 -11.02
CA GLY A 115 12.51 -4.21 -11.42
C GLY A 115 11.60 -3.06 -11.85
N LEU A 116 10.28 -3.22 -11.78
CA LEU A 116 9.31 -2.14 -11.92
C LEU A 116 8.90 -1.62 -10.54
N LEU A 117 8.53 -0.35 -10.47
CA LEU A 117 7.94 0.25 -9.29
C LEU A 117 6.43 0.02 -9.33
N GLU A 118 5.87 -0.41 -8.21
CA GLU A 118 4.43 -0.43 -7.99
C GLU A 118 3.98 0.69 -7.04
N ILE A 119 2.84 1.28 -7.38
CA ILE A 119 2.15 2.30 -6.58
C ILE A 119 1.01 1.63 -5.82
N PRO A 120 0.86 1.84 -4.50
CA PRO A 120 -0.21 1.20 -3.75
C PRO A 120 -1.54 1.97 -3.87
N VAL A 121 -2.58 1.24 -4.24
CA VAL A 121 -4.00 1.63 -4.24
C VAL A 121 -4.71 0.84 -3.15
N ALA A 122 -5.26 1.53 -2.15
CA ALA A 122 -5.88 0.90 -0.99
C ALA A 122 -7.41 0.98 -1.06
N SER A 123 -8.07 -0.15 -0.84
CA SER A 123 -9.52 -0.24 -0.67
C SER A 123 -9.86 -0.94 0.64
N GLN A 124 -10.86 -0.44 1.36
CA GLN A 124 -11.28 -1.05 2.62
C GLN A 124 -11.86 -2.44 2.36
N LEU A 125 -11.49 -3.41 3.19
CA LEU A 125 -12.05 -4.75 3.13
C LEU A 125 -13.57 -4.72 3.43
N PRO A 126 -14.35 -5.61 2.79
CA PRO A 126 -15.78 -5.69 3.04
C PRO A 126 -16.09 -6.19 4.46
N ALA A 127 -17.30 -5.89 4.95
CA ALA A 127 -17.84 -6.39 6.22
C ALA A 127 -16.99 -6.10 7.48
N ILE A 128 -16.16 -5.06 7.45
CA ILE A 128 -15.50 -4.52 8.65
C ILE A 128 -16.56 -3.80 9.51
N PRO A 129 -16.72 -4.13 10.81
CA PRO A 129 -17.69 -3.45 11.67
C PRO A 129 -17.40 -1.94 11.82
N GLU A 130 -18.46 -1.13 11.88
CA GLU A 130 -18.34 0.35 11.96
C GLU A 130 -17.68 0.85 13.25
N ASP A 131 -17.74 0.07 14.33
CA ASP A 131 -17.15 0.41 15.63
C ASP A 131 -15.66 0.03 15.76
N VAL A 132 -15.10 -0.62 14.74
CA VAL A 132 -13.68 -1.00 14.70
C VAL A 132 -12.86 0.15 14.16
N SER A 133 -11.82 0.53 14.90
CA SER A 133 -10.79 1.45 14.41
C SER A 133 -9.98 0.76 13.32
N LEU A 134 -9.97 1.36 12.12
CA LEU A 134 -9.24 0.81 10.98
C LEU A 134 -7.73 0.87 11.21
N ASP A 135 -7.03 -0.15 10.73
CA ASP A 135 -5.57 -0.24 10.66
C ASP A 135 -5.14 -0.84 9.31
N SER A 136 -3.83 -1.05 9.11
CA SER A 136 -3.29 -1.57 7.84
C SER A 136 -3.91 -2.89 7.39
N THR A 137 -4.39 -3.72 8.32
CA THR A 137 -4.99 -5.03 8.01
C THR A 137 -6.42 -4.90 7.51
N SER A 138 -7.03 -3.72 7.65
CA SER A 138 -8.39 -3.42 7.21
C SER A 138 -8.49 -3.10 5.71
N PHE A 139 -7.38 -3.15 4.98
CA PHE A 139 -7.30 -2.75 3.58
C PHE A 139 -6.76 -3.86 2.68
N LEU A 140 -7.38 -4.00 1.52
CA LEU A 140 -6.82 -4.64 0.35
C LEU A 140 -5.90 -3.64 -0.35
N VAL A 141 -4.69 -4.07 -0.70
CA VAL A 141 -3.73 -3.23 -1.42
C VAL A 141 -3.49 -3.81 -2.81
N GLU A 142 -3.90 -3.07 -3.83
CA GLU A 142 -3.48 -3.31 -5.20
C GLU A 142 -2.19 -2.55 -5.46
N TRP A 143 -1.18 -3.28 -5.91
CA TRP A 143 0.12 -2.74 -6.27
C TRP A 143 0.15 -2.59 -7.79
N VAL A 144 0.07 -1.35 -8.27
CA VAL A 144 -0.15 -1.06 -9.69
C VAL A 144 1.11 -0.52 -10.36
N ASN A 145 1.38 -1.01 -11.56
CA ASN A 145 2.31 -0.42 -12.51
C ASN A 145 1.58 0.60 -13.40
N ALA A 146 2.32 1.36 -14.22
CA ALA A 146 1.74 2.30 -15.17
C ALA A 146 2.35 2.16 -16.57
N ASP A 147 1.55 2.36 -17.60
CA ASP A 147 2.00 2.45 -18.99
C ASP A 147 2.16 3.90 -19.46
N THR A 148 2.77 4.07 -20.65
CA THR A 148 2.98 5.39 -21.27
C THR A 148 1.69 6.08 -21.70
N SER A 149 0.54 5.40 -21.67
CA SER A 149 -0.78 5.98 -21.95
C SER A 149 -1.47 6.48 -20.68
N GLY A 150 -0.85 6.32 -19.52
CA GLY A 150 -1.42 6.69 -18.22
C GLY A 150 -2.42 5.67 -17.69
N ASN A 151 -2.46 4.45 -18.25
CA ASN A 151 -3.25 3.36 -17.69
C ASN A 151 -2.48 2.68 -16.56
N TYR A 152 -3.21 2.19 -15.57
CA TYR A 152 -2.66 1.45 -14.44
C TYR A 152 -3.10 -0.01 -14.50
N GLU A 153 -2.16 -0.92 -14.24
CA GLU A 153 -2.40 -2.36 -14.21
C GLU A 153 -1.94 -2.95 -12.87
N THR A 154 -2.80 -3.76 -12.25
CA THR A 154 -2.49 -4.42 -10.97
C THR A 154 -1.46 -5.53 -11.18
N ALA A 155 -0.25 -5.34 -10.66
CA ALA A 155 0.83 -6.33 -10.68
C ALA A 155 0.58 -7.46 -9.66
N LEU A 156 0.17 -7.08 -8.45
CA LEU A 156 -0.32 -8.00 -7.44
C LEU A 156 -1.32 -7.33 -6.49
N THR A 157 -2.06 -8.17 -5.79
CA THR A 157 -2.96 -7.77 -4.71
C THR A 157 -2.47 -8.41 -3.42
N ALA A 158 -2.40 -7.65 -2.33
CA ALA A 158 -1.88 -8.12 -1.05
C ALA A 158 -2.73 -7.65 0.13
N LEU A 159 -2.67 -8.43 1.21
CA LEU A 159 -3.05 -7.98 2.54
C LEU A 159 -1.79 -7.76 3.37
N MET A 160 -1.77 -6.65 4.11
CA MET A 160 -0.58 -6.18 4.80
C MET A 160 -0.85 -6.01 6.29
N ASN A 161 0.17 -6.28 7.10
CA ASN A 161 0.16 -5.96 8.52
C ASN A 161 1.43 -5.19 8.84
N LEU A 162 1.34 -3.86 8.78
CA LEU A 162 2.46 -2.97 9.07
C LEU A 162 2.89 -3.05 10.55
N GLY A 163 1.95 -3.31 11.47
CA GLY A 163 2.25 -3.45 12.89
C GLY A 163 3.08 -4.68 13.24
N GLU A 164 3.06 -5.69 12.37
CA GLU A 164 3.78 -6.96 12.54
C GLU A 164 4.79 -7.23 11.42
N ASN A 165 5.05 -6.25 10.55
CA ASN A 165 6.03 -6.30 9.47
C ASN A 165 5.88 -7.52 8.53
N TYR A 166 4.66 -7.84 8.10
CA TYR A 166 4.45 -8.88 7.09
C TYR A 166 3.38 -8.52 6.07
N TRP A 167 3.40 -9.24 4.94
CA TRP A 167 2.31 -9.23 3.96
C TRP A 167 2.23 -10.59 3.26
N PHE A 168 1.12 -10.81 2.54
CA PHE A 168 1.02 -11.95 1.63
C PHE A 168 0.20 -11.58 0.40
N ARG A 169 0.50 -12.21 -0.73
CA ARG A 169 -0.30 -12.08 -1.95
C ARG A 169 -1.66 -12.72 -1.73
N LEU A 170 -2.73 -11.98 -2.00
CA LEU A 170 -4.09 -12.50 -1.91
C LEU A 170 -4.44 -13.27 -3.20
N PRO A 171 -4.85 -14.55 -3.11
CA PRO A 171 -5.37 -15.29 -4.26
C PRO A 171 -6.60 -14.60 -4.85
N ALA A 172 -6.69 -14.54 -6.18
CA ALA A 172 -7.80 -13.90 -6.88
C ALA A 172 -9.19 -14.43 -6.47
N SER A 173 -9.27 -15.70 -6.06
CA SER A 173 -10.51 -16.31 -5.58
C SER A 173 -11.08 -15.68 -4.30
N LEU A 174 -10.24 -14.99 -3.51
CA LEU A 174 -10.60 -14.35 -2.25
C LEU A 174 -10.78 -12.83 -2.34
N VAL A 175 -10.44 -12.21 -3.47
CA VAL A 175 -10.64 -10.77 -3.68
C VAL A 175 -12.14 -10.44 -3.56
N GLY A 176 -12.47 -9.51 -2.66
CA GLY A 176 -13.87 -9.13 -2.35
C GLY A 176 -14.66 -10.16 -1.54
N LYS A 177 -14.06 -11.29 -1.15
CA LYS A 177 -14.69 -12.38 -0.38
C LYS A 177 -14.00 -12.67 0.94
N ILE A 178 -13.19 -11.73 1.42
CA ILE A 178 -12.44 -11.86 2.67
C ILE A 178 -12.48 -10.55 3.44
N SER A 179 -12.53 -10.68 4.76
CA SER A 179 -12.39 -9.58 5.72
C SER A 179 -11.35 -9.94 6.77
N ALA A 180 -10.93 -8.97 7.57
CA ALA A 180 -9.90 -9.13 8.59
C ALA A 180 -10.35 -8.60 9.95
N SER A 181 -9.95 -9.27 11.02
CA SER A 181 -10.11 -8.81 12.39
C SER A 181 -8.77 -8.89 13.09
N ASN A 182 -8.19 -7.74 13.41
CA ASN A 182 -6.89 -7.63 14.08
C ASN A 182 -7.05 -7.60 15.60
N ASN A 183 -6.25 -8.42 16.29
CA ASN A 183 -6.08 -8.38 17.74
C ASN A 183 -4.62 -8.10 18.04
N THR A 184 -4.30 -6.82 18.24
CA THR A 184 -2.95 -6.33 18.53
C THR A 184 -2.40 -6.89 19.84
N ALA A 185 -3.23 -7.09 20.87
CA ALA A 185 -2.81 -7.67 22.14
C ALA A 185 -2.38 -9.14 22.00
N ALA A 186 -3.03 -9.89 21.12
CA ALA A 186 -2.68 -11.27 20.81
C ALA A 186 -1.62 -11.40 19.68
N ARG A 187 -1.29 -10.28 19.02
CA ARG A 187 -0.45 -10.19 17.81
C ARG A 187 -0.95 -11.11 16.71
N SER A 188 -2.27 -11.10 16.48
CA SER A 188 -2.92 -12.02 15.55
C SER A 188 -4.01 -11.35 14.71
N VAL A 189 -4.12 -11.75 13.45
CA VAL A 189 -5.19 -11.36 12.54
C VAL A 189 -5.97 -12.60 12.14
N THR A 190 -7.29 -12.59 12.33
CA THR A 190 -8.18 -13.62 11.82
C THR A 190 -8.81 -13.12 10.52
N TYR A 191 -8.67 -13.92 9.47
CA TYR A 191 -9.25 -13.66 8.16
C TYR A 191 -10.50 -14.51 7.98
N THR A 192 -11.60 -13.85 7.65
CA THR A 192 -12.95 -14.44 7.64
C THR A 192 -13.54 -14.29 6.25
N GLU A 193 -14.25 -15.32 5.79
CA GLU A 193 -14.99 -15.26 4.54
C GLU A 193 -16.02 -14.13 4.58
N VAL A 194 -16.27 -13.50 3.44
CA VAL A 194 -17.40 -12.59 3.25
C VAL A 194 -18.40 -13.23 2.31
N VAL A 195 -19.64 -13.35 2.79
CA VAL A 195 -20.76 -13.89 2.05
C VAL A 195 -21.61 -12.73 1.56
N THR A 196 -21.91 -12.71 0.26
CA THR A 196 -22.80 -11.73 -0.35
C THR A 196 -24.21 -12.32 -0.48
N GLY A 197 -25.19 -11.68 0.15
CA GLY A 197 -26.60 -12.02 0.04
C GLY A 197 -27.20 -11.64 -1.32
N GLU A 198 -28.41 -12.14 -1.61
CA GLU A 198 -29.13 -11.83 -2.86
C GLU A 198 -29.44 -10.34 -3.03
N ASP A 199 -29.54 -9.59 -1.92
CA ASP A 199 -29.74 -8.15 -1.87
C ASP A 199 -28.45 -7.33 -2.01
N GLY A 200 -27.31 -8.00 -2.20
CA GLY A 200 -25.99 -7.38 -2.27
C GLY A 200 -25.38 -7.05 -0.91
N SER A 201 -26.05 -7.35 0.21
CA SER A 201 -25.47 -7.18 1.55
C SER A 201 -24.27 -8.11 1.74
N GLN A 202 -23.22 -7.61 2.39
CA GLN A 202 -22.02 -8.38 2.69
C GLN A 202 -21.93 -8.64 4.19
N LEU A 203 -21.84 -9.92 4.57
CA LEU A 203 -21.78 -10.36 5.97
C LEU A 203 -20.57 -11.26 6.18
N LEU A 204 -20.06 -11.27 7.41
CA LEU A 204 -19.01 -12.21 7.82
C LEU A 204 -19.55 -13.64 7.83
N GLY A 205 -18.86 -14.52 7.11
CA GLY A 205 -19.08 -15.96 7.08
C GLY A 205 -18.18 -16.69 8.09
N SER A 206 -17.64 -17.83 7.68
CA SER A 206 -16.79 -18.66 8.55
C SER A 206 -15.34 -18.14 8.59
N PRO A 207 -14.65 -18.21 9.74
CA PRO A 207 -13.21 -17.96 9.80
C PRO A 207 -12.44 -18.92 8.89
N LEU A 208 -11.51 -18.38 8.10
CA LEU A 208 -10.71 -19.15 7.15
C LEU A 208 -9.36 -19.56 7.75
N PHE A 209 -8.63 -18.59 8.30
CA PHE A 209 -7.35 -18.80 8.95
C PHE A 209 -7.00 -17.63 9.88
N THR A 210 -6.07 -17.88 10.80
CA THR A 210 -5.46 -16.85 11.65
C THR A 210 -3.96 -16.81 11.43
N ILE A 211 -3.39 -15.63 11.23
CA ILE A 211 -1.94 -15.42 11.28
C ILE A 211 -1.60 -14.81 12.63
N ARG A 212 -0.59 -15.35 13.30
CA ARG A 212 -0.13 -14.87 14.59
C ARG A 212 1.39 -14.77 14.64
N VAL A 213 1.88 -13.71 15.28
CA VAL A 213 3.32 -13.54 15.55
C VAL A 213 3.61 -13.94 16.99
N PHE A 214 4.54 -14.88 17.13
CA PHE A 214 5.01 -15.43 18.41
C PHE A 214 6.43 -14.93 18.69
N THR A 215 6.80 -14.83 19.96
CA THR A 215 8.23 -14.91 20.33
C THR A 215 8.71 -16.34 20.08
N ARG A 216 10.02 -16.54 19.86
CA ARG A 216 10.58 -17.88 19.64
C ARG A 216 10.31 -18.81 20.82
N SER A 217 10.43 -18.31 22.04
CA SER A 217 10.08 -19.05 23.26
C SER A 217 8.60 -19.47 23.33
N ALA A 218 7.68 -18.64 22.84
CA ALA A 218 6.26 -18.97 22.78
C ALA A 218 5.96 -19.97 21.67
N TRP A 219 6.69 -19.90 20.54
CA TRP A 219 6.60 -20.90 19.48
C TRP A 219 7.05 -22.27 19.97
N ASP A 220 8.27 -22.36 20.51
CA ASP A 220 8.87 -23.61 20.98
C ASP A 220 8.04 -24.29 22.08
N SER A 221 7.37 -23.50 22.92
CA SER A 221 6.54 -24.03 24.01
C SER A 221 5.15 -24.48 23.57
N ARG A 222 4.52 -23.80 22.61
CA ARG A 222 3.11 -24.06 22.29
C ARG A 222 2.66 -23.80 20.85
N GLY A 223 3.45 -23.16 20.00
CA GLY A 223 3.05 -22.74 18.65
C GLY A 223 2.45 -23.89 17.85
N GLU A 224 3.28 -24.89 17.54
CA GLU A 224 2.85 -26.08 16.79
C GLU A 224 1.75 -26.87 17.51
N THR A 225 1.88 -27.07 18.82
CA THR A 225 0.89 -27.84 19.60
C THR A 225 -0.48 -27.15 19.69
N SER A 226 -0.54 -25.86 19.39
CA SER A 226 -1.79 -25.08 19.33
C SER A 226 -2.42 -25.08 17.94
N GLY A 227 -1.89 -25.88 17.00
CA GLY A 227 -2.41 -26.04 15.64
C GLY A 227 -1.94 -24.97 14.66
N TYR A 228 -0.83 -24.28 14.95
CA TYR A 228 -0.19 -23.36 14.01
C TYR A 228 0.90 -24.08 13.21
N GLU A 229 0.98 -23.77 11.92
CA GLU A 229 2.09 -24.11 11.05
C GLU A 229 3.00 -22.88 10.89
N GLN A 230 4.31 -23.08 10.82
CA GLN A 230 5.25 -21.98 10.66
C GLN A 230 5.21 -21.44 9.21
N LEU A 231 5.03 -20.12 9.07
CA LEU A 231 5.15 -19.39 7.80
C LEU A 231 6.60 -18.92 7.59
N ALA A 232 7.16 -18.25 8.60
CA ALA A 232 8.48 -17.64 8.55
C ALA A 232 9.04 -17.46 9.97
N ALA A 233 10.33 -17.19 10.08
CA ALA A 233 10.96 -16.77 11.33
C ALA A 233 12.03 -15.72 11.03
N GLN A 234 12.06 -14.65 11.83
CA GLN A 234 13.05 -13.58 11.72
C GLN A 234 13.39 -13.05 13.11
N GLY A 235 14.68 -13.06 13.47
CA GLY A 235 15.11 -12.70 14.82
C GLY A 235 14.39 -13.54 15.88
N ASP A 236 13.82 -12.89 16.90
CA ASP A 236 13.03 -13.56 17.95
C ASP A 236 11.56 -13.80 17.54
N LEU A 237 11.15 -13.43 16.33
CA LEU A 237 9.76 -13.57 15.89
C LEU A 237 9.56 -14.82 15.04
N VAL A 238 8.47 -15.53 15.30
CA VAL A 238 7.98 -16.66 14.50
C VAL A 238 6.56 -16.35 14.05
N PHE A 239 6.34 -16.41 12.74
CA PHE A 239 5.05 -16.15 12.11
C PHE A 239 4.36 -17.50 11.91
N GLY A 240 3.20 -17.69 12.54
CA GLY A 240 2.42 -18.91 12.43
C GLY A 240 1.09 -18.67 11.73
N ILE A 241 0.61 -19.67 10.99
CA ILE A 241 -0.74 -19.72 10.43
C ILE A 241 -1.52 -20.89 11.02
N GLN A 242 -2.75 -20.64 11.44
CA GLN A 242 -3.70 -21.68 11.83
C GLN A 242 -4.85 -21.71 10.82
N THR A 243 -5.05 -22.85 10.16
CA THR A 243 -6.17 -23.05 9.23
C THR A 243 -7.45 -23.39 10.00
N LEU A 244 -8.54 -22.68 9.73
CA LEU A 244 -9.81 -22.78 10.46
C LEU A 244 -10.97 -23.35 9.63
N THR A 245 -10.74 -23.58 8.33
CA THR A 245 -11.71 -24.14 7.39
C THR A 245 -11.33 -25.55 6.94
N GLN A 246 -12.32 -26.32 6.48
CA GLN A 246 -12.15 -27.64 5.84
C GLN A 246 -12.55 -27.61 4.35
N ASP A 247 -12.98 -26.45 3.84
CA ASP A 247 -13.40 -26.32 2.46
C ASP A 247 -12.20 -26.42 1.49
N ALA A 248 -12.33 -27.26 0.46
CA ALA A 248 -11.23 -27.59 -0.42
C ALA A 248 -10.77 -26.41 -1.31
N GLU A 249 -11.64 -25.46 -1.64
CA GLU A 249 -11.26 -24.27 -2.40
C GLU A 249 -10.45 -23.32 -1.50
N HIS A 250 -10.95 -23.05 -0.30
CA HIS A 250 -10.25 -22.21 0.68
C HIS A 250 -8.91 -22.81 1.09
N LEU A 251 -8.81 -24.13 1.26
CA LEU A 251 -7.54 -24.80 1.56
C LEU A 251 -6.49 -24.60 0.45
N ARG A 252 -6.90 -24.57 -0.83
CA ARG A 252 -6.00 -24.25 -1.95
C ARG A 252 -5.54 -22.79 -1.91
N ALA A 253 -6.44 -21.86 -1.60
CA ALA A 253 -6.11 -20.45 -1.45
C ALA A 253 -5.13 -20.23 -0.28
N ILE A 254 -5.36 -20.87 0.87
CA ILE A 254 -4.46 -20.82 2.04
C ILE A 254 -3.09 -21.42 1.71
N ALA A 255 -3.02 -22.49 0.91
CA ALA A 255 -1.75 -23.02 0.42
C ALA A 255 -0.96 -22.00 -0.43
N GLN A 256 -1.64 -21.25 -1.30
CA GLN A 256 -1.00 -20.17 -2.07
C GLN A 256 -0.49 -19.06 -1.15
N ILE A 257 -1.31 -18.62 -0.18
CA ILE A 257 -0.95 -17.61 0.82
C ILE A 257 0.33 -18.01 1.57
N ARG A 258 0.42 -19.27 2.03
CA ARG A 258 1.62 -19.78 2.70
C ARG A 258 2.87 -19.68 1.81
N SER A 259 2.73 -20.01 0.53
CA SER A 259 3.85 -19.96 -0.44
C SER A 259 4.26 -18.55 -0.87
N GLN A 260 3.41 -17.56 -0.61
CA GLN A 260 3.57 -16.15 -1.01
C GLN A 260 3.49 -15.23 0.21
N PHE A 261 3.96 -15.72 1.36
CA PHE A 261 4.08 -14.97 2.59
C PHE A 261 5.46 -14.32 2.67
N HIS A 262 5.48 -13.03 3.02
CA HIS A 262 6.68 -12.22 3.05
C HIS A 262 6.77 -11.48 4.39
N VAL A 263 7.95 -11.53 5.01
CA VAL A 263 8.29 -10.66 6.14
C VAL A 263 9.05 -9.47 5.59
N THR A 264 8.61 -8.27 5.95
CA THR A 264 9.27 -7.02 5.57
C THR A 264 10.43 -6.79 6.51
N LEU A 265 11.61 -6.47 5.97
CA LEU A 265 12.77 -6.07 6.78
C LEU A 265 12.58 -4.62 7.22
N GLU A 266 12.90 -4.32 8.49
CA GLU A 266 13.17 -2.95 8.95
C GLU A 266 14.51 -2.43 8.43
#